data_AF-A0A1F7D4P9-F1
#
_entry.id   AF-A0A1F7D4P9-F1
#
_cell.length_a   1.000
_cell.length_b   1.000
_cell.length_c   1.000
_cell.angle_alpha   90.00
_cell.angle_beta   90.00
_cell.angle_gamma   90.00
#
_symmetry.space_group_name_H-M   'P 1'
#
loop_
_entity.id
_entity.type
_entity.pdbx_description
1 polymer ?
#
loop_
_entity_poly.entity_id
_entity_poly.type
_entity_poly.pdbx_seq_one_letter_code
_entity_poly.pdbx_strand_id
1 'polypeptide(L)'
;MNPLSPAYDPKITRRYSARTIEHKVENKTALQRELNWPMEPKAPVICFPTGMSDALGGELLKQLLPGLLAVSAELLVLGKGENDYGELFTGLAKERGHRIAILPNDDDSIRKMLAASDIALFLTDPCALPELTTCLQYGVVPVAPECKGLEDYNPVQETGNAFLAGAETPWLIFAALVRALETFKFPFDWRTIQRHGMESVHEEKPVEG
;
A
#
# COMPACT_ATOMS: atom_id res chain seq x y z
N MET A 1 15.45 -7.48 17.65
CA MET A 1 15.23 -7.45 16.19
C MET A 1 13.74 -7.41 15.95
N ASN A 2 13.23 -6.35 15.31
CA ASN A 2 11.83 -6.28 14.91
C ASN A 2 11.57 -7.36 13.84
N PRO A 3 10.69 -8.35 14.07
CA PRO A 3 10.41 -9.44 13.13
C PRO A 3 9.70 -8.98 11.84
N LEU A 4 9.28 -7.72 11.76
CA LEU A 4 8.61 -7.09 10.61
C LEU A 4 9.45 -5.93 10.07
N SER A 5 10.65 -6.24 9.57
CA SER A 5 11.51 -5.26 8.89
C SER A 5 11.98 -5.82 7.55
N PRO A 6 11.82 -5.09 6.43
CA PRO A 6 12.30 -5.55 5.13
C PRO A 6 13.82 -5.74 5.06
N ALA A 7 14.57 -5.20 6.03
CA ALA A 7 16.02 -5.38 6.10
C ALA A 7 16.43 -6.80 6.51
N TYR A 8 15.55 -7.48 7.24
CA TYR A 8 15.81 -8.81 7.82
C TYR A 8 14.78 -9.86 7.40
N ASP A 9 13.76 -9.46 6.64
CA ASP A 9 12.68 -10.35 6.24
C ASP A 9 13.18 -11.44 5.26
N PRO A 10 13.07 -12.74 5.60
CA PRO A 10 13.46 -13.84 4.72
C PRO A 10 12.38 -14.24 3.70
N LYS A 11 11.16 -13.73 3.82
CA LYS A 11 10.00 -14.05 2.97
C LYS A 11 9.94 -13.21 1.69
N ILE A 12 10.65 -12.08 1.68
CA ILE A 12 10.69 -11.17 0.52
C ILE A 12 11.87 -11.51 -0.38
N THR A 13 11.69 -11.34 -1.69
CA THR A 13 12.70 -11.69 -2.71
C THR A 13 14.01 -10.96 -2.51
N ARG A 14 13.95 -9.67 -2.17
CA ARG A 14 15.10 -8.80 -1.99
C ARG A 14 14.93 -7.98 -0.71
N ARG A 15 15.84 -8.16 0.24
CA ARG A 15 15.90 -7.35 1.46
C ARG A 15 16.32 -5.91 1.16
N TYR A 16 15.73 -4.96 1.89
CA TYR A 16 16.01 -3.55 1.73
C TYR A 16 15.78 -2.78 3.03
N SER A 17 16.28 -1.55 3.08
CA SER A 17 16.12 -0.62 4.20
C SER A 17 15.74 0.75 3.67
N ALA A 18 15.49 1.74 4.54
CA ALA A 18 15.27 3.12 4.12
C ALA A 18 16.43 3.65 3.24
N ARG A 19 17.66 3.21 3.48
CA ARG A 19 18.85 3.60 2.71
C ARG A 19 18.99 2.90 1.35
N THR A 20 18.28 1.80 1.15
CA THR A 20 18.38 0.94 -0.04
C THR A 20 17.01 0.65 -0.64
N ILE A 21 16.07 1.59 -0.47
CA ILE A 21 14.65 1.45 -0.83
C ILE A 21 14.46 1.20 -2.34
N GLU A 22 15.41 1.60 -3.17
CA GLU A 22 15.43 1.31 -4.61
C GLU A 22 15.41 -0.18 -4.93
N HIS A 23 15.90 -1.05 -4.04
CA HIS A 23 15.83 -2.51 -4.20
C HIS A 23 14.39 -3.05 -4.08
N LYS A 24 13.43 -2.26 -3.55
CA LYS A 24 12.03 -2.67 -3.41
C LYS A 24 11.40 -3.06 -4.74
N VAL A 25 11.84 -2.47 -5.86
CA VAL A 25 11.36 -2.80 -7.22
C VAL A 25 11.59 -4.26 -7.62
N GLU A 26 12.59 -4.92 -7.04
CA GLU A 26 12.86 -6.34 -7.28
C GLU A 26 11.75 -7.23 -6.69
N ASN A 27 11.23 -6.87 -5.50
CA ASN A 27 10.09 -7.56 -4.88
C ASN A 27 8.81 -7.36 -5.69
N LYS A 28 8.57 -6.14 -6.18
CA LYS A 28 7.44 -5.85 -7.08
C LYS A 28 7.47 -6.74 -8.32
N THR A 29 8.60 -6.74 -9.02
CA THR A 29 8.76 -7.50 -10.27
C THR A 29 8.67 -9.01 -10.02
N ALA A 30 9.15 -9.48 -8.87
CA ALA A 30 9.02 -10.88 -8.46
C ALA A 30 7.56 -11.26 -8.23
N LEU A 31 6.78 -10.45 -7.51
CA LEU A 31 5.36 -10.73 -7.27
C LEU A 31 4.54 -10.64 -8.57
N GLN A 32 4.79 -9.66 -9.43
CA GLN A 32 4.19 -9.59 -10.77
C GLN A 32 4.42 -10.91 -11.55
N ARG A 33 5.65 -11.45 -11.50
CA ARG A 33 5.96 -12.74 -12.14
C ARG A 33 5.21 -13.90 -11.48
N GLU A 34 5.17 -13.97 -10.15
CA GLU A 34 4.41 -15.00 -9.42
C GLU A 34 2.92 -15.00 -9.77
N LEU A 35 2.35 -13.81 -10.01
CA LEU A 35 0.94 -13.61 -10.39
C LEU A 35 0.67 -13.75 -11.90
N ASN A 36 1.71 -14.03 -12.71
CA ASN A 36 1.64 -14.05 -14.18
C ASN A 36 1.18 -12.71 -14.79
N TRP A 37 1.54 -11.59 -14.16
CA TRP A 37 1.32 -10.25 -14.69
C TRP A 37 2.46 -9.82 -15.63
N PRO A 38 2.23 -8.82 -16.50
CA PRO A 38 3.31 -8.09 -17.14
C PRO A 38 4.29 -7.55 -16.08
N MET A 39 5.58 -7.79 -16.28
CA MET A 39 6.62 -7.28 -15.37
C MET A 39 6.86 -5.79 -15.64
N GLU A 40 6.02 -4.94 -15.06
CA GLU A 40 6.09 -3.49 -15.22
C GLU A 40 6.61 -2.82 -13.92
N PRO A 41 7.93 -2.62 -13.76
CA PRO A 41 8.49 -2.03 -12.53
C PRO A 41 8.05 -0.57 -12.30
N LYS A 42 7.60 0.10 -13.37
CA LYS A 42 7.10 1.48 -13.37
C LYS A 42 5.58 1.57 -13.22
N ALA A 43 4.85 0.45 -13.23
CA ALA A 43 3.44 0.46 -12.87
C ALA A 43 3.31 0.62 -11.35
N PRO A 44 2.44 1.53 -10.87
CA PRO A 44 2.14 1.64 -9.45
C PRO A 44 1.30 0.44 -9.01
N VAL A 45 1.67 -0.14 -7.87
CA VAL A 45 0.92 -1.20 -7.20
C VAL A 45 0.21 -0.60 -6.00
N ILE A 46 -1.11 -0.64 -6.02
CA ILE A 46 -1.99 -0.22 -4.92
C ILE A 46 -2.44 -1.48 -4.18
N CYS A 47 -2.28 -1.50 -2.85
CA CYS A 47 -2.80 -2.57 -2.02
C CYS A 47 -3.94 -2.12 -1.09
N PHE A 48 -4.80 -3.08 -0.77
CA PHE A 48 -5.78 -3.03 0.31
C PHE A 48 -5.29 -3.99 1.42
N PRO A 49 -4.41 -3.52 2.31
CA PRO A 49 -3.69 -4.40 3.25
C PRO A 49 -4.59 -4.98 4.35
N THR A 50 -5.77 -4.40 4.57
CA THR A 50 -6.74 -4.83 5.57
C THR A 50 -7.79 -5.81 5.03
N GLY A 51 -7.79 -6.04 3.71
CA GLY A 51 -8.92 -6.65 3.01
C GLY A 51 -10.07 -5.65 2.86
N MET A 52 -11.32 -6.10 2.89
CA MET A 52 -12.47 -5.22 2.71
C MET A 52 -13.75 -5.68 3.41
N SER A 53 -14.41 -4.75 4.08
CA SER A 53 -15.73 -4.88 4.71
C SER A 53 -16.41 -3.50 4.76
N ASP A 54 -17.67 -3.45 5.17
CA ASP A 54 -18.35 -2.16 5.37
C ASP A 54 -17.64 -1.26 6.39
N ALA A 55 -17.13 -1.82 7.48
CA ALA A 55 -16.36 -1.09 8.49
C ALA A 55 -15.01 -0.56 7.98
N LEU A 56 -14.50 -1.11 6.87
CA LEU A 56 -13.29 -0.66 6.18
C LEU A 56 -13.60 0.27 4.99
N GLY A 57 -14.82 0.80 4.92
CA GLY A 57 -15.22 1.74 3.88
C GLY A 57 -15.66 1.08 2.57
N GLY A 58 -16.18 -0.14 2.60
CA GLY A 58 -16.57 -0.88 1.41
C GLY A 58 -17.64 -0.19 0.54
N GLU A 59 -18.61 0.53 1.12
CA GLU A 59 -19.55 1.36 0.34
C GLU A 59 -18.85 2.52 -0.38
N LEU A 60 -17.80 3.07 0.23
CA LEU A 60 -16.97 4.10 -0.39
C LEU A 60 -16.11 3.49 -1.51
N LEU A 61 -15.60 2.27 -1.33
CA LEU A 61 -14.89 1.52 -2.38
C LEU A 61 -15.76 1.35 -3.62
N LYS A 62 -17.02 0.91 -3.46
CA LYS A 62 -17.94 0.67 -4.59
C LYS A 62 -18.11 1.95 -5.44
N GLN A 63 -18.16 3.10 -4.79
CA GLN A 63 -18.25 4.41 -5.47
C GLN A 63 -16.94 4.80 -6.16
N LEU A 64 -15.79 4.47 -5.56
CA LEU A 64 -14.46 4.73 -6.12
C LEU A 64 -14.05 3.79 -7.25
N LEU A 65 -14.64 2.60 -7.29
CA LEU A 65 -14.18 1.49 -8.12
C LEU A 65 -14.09 1.85 -9.61
N PRO A 66 -15.05 2.56 -10.24
CA PRO A 66 -14.91 2.98 -11.64
C PRO A 66 -13.66 3.84 -11.88
N GLY A 67 -13.31 4.73 -10.95
CA GLY A 67 -12.10 5.54 -11.01
C GLY A 67 -10.82 4.73 -10.81
N LEU A 68 -10.81 3.83 -9.82
CA LEU A 68 -9.69 2.90 -9.58
C LEU A 68 -9.41 2.00 -10.80
N LEU A 69 -10.46 1.57 -11.48
CA LEU A 69 -10.37 0.73 -12.66
C LEU A 69 -9.92 1.49 -13.92
N ALA A 70 -10.07 2.82 -13.93
CA ALA A 70 -9.67 3.70 -15.02
C ALA A 70 -8.20 4.14 -14.93
N VAL A 71 -7.58 4.13 -13.75
CA VAL A 71 -6.16 4.44 -13.60
C VAL A 71 -5.28 3.27 -14.09
N SER A 72 -4.09 3.62 -14.58
CA SER A 72 -3.04 2.67 -14.96
C SER A 72 -2.27 2.20 -13.73
N ALA A 73 -2.94 1.41 -12.89
CA ALA A 73 -2.36 0.81 -11.68
C ALA A 73 -2.72 -0.68 -11.60
N GLU A 74 -1.91 -1.41 -10.84
CA GLU A 74 -2.15 -2.78 -10.41
C GLU A 74 -2.77 -2.78 -9.00
N LEU A 75 -3.68 -3.71 -8.74
CA LEU A 75 -4.41 -3.81 -7.48
C LEU A 75 -4.15 -5.16 -6.79
N LEU A 76 -3.69 -5.10 -5.54
CA LEU A 76 -3.56 -6.25 -4.65
C LEU A 76 -4.53 -6.12 -3.49
N VAL A 77 -5.33 -7.16 -3.26
CA VAL A 77 -6.30 -7.18 -2.16
C VAL A 77 -5.98 -8.33 -1.25
N LEU A 78 -5.93 -8.09 0.07
CA LEU A 78 -5.82 -9.19 1.03
C LEU A 78 -7.15 -9.94 1.11
N GLY A 79 -7.12 -11.27 1.01
CA GLY A 79 -8.28 -12.16 1.11
C GLY A 79 -8.84 -12.25 2.53
N LYS A 80 -9.31 -11.12 3.06
CA LYS A 80 -9.84 -10.91 4.42
C LYS A 80 -11.05 -9.98 4.33
N GLY A 81 -12.09 -10.25 5.12
CA GLY A 81 -13.28 -9.40 5.20
C GLY A 81 -14.58 -10.12 4.80
N GLU A 82 -15.53 -9.38 4.24
CA GLU A 82 -16.89 -9.86 3.97
C GLU A 82 -17.02 -10.46 2.56
N ASN A 83 -17.94 -11.44 2.43
CA ASN A 83 -18.12 -12.22 1.20
C ASN A 83 -18.48 -11.34 -0.02
N ASP A 84 -19.34 -10.35 0.16
CA ASP A 84 -19.78 -9.47 -0.93
C ASP A 84 -18.60 -8.77 -1.61
N TYR A 85 -17.60 -8.33 -0.84
CA TYR A 85 -16.37 -7.74 -1.37
C TYR A 85 -15.43 -8.80 -1.96
N GLY A 86 -15.38 -9.99 -1.37
CA GLY A 86 -14.67 -11.13 -1.94
C GLY A 86 -15.18 -11.52 -3.33
N GLU A 87 -16.50 -11.57 -3.51
CA GLU A 87 -17.15 -11.83 -4.79
C GLU A 87 -16.86 -10.72 -5.81
N LEU A 88 -16.96 -9.46 -5.37
CA LEU A 88 -16.62 -8.29 -6.19
C LEU A 88 -15.19 -8.39 -6.73
N PHE A 89 -14.20 -8.56 -5.86
CA PHE A 89 -12.79 -8.65 -6.28
C PHE A 89 -12.49 -9.92 -7.07
N THR A 90 -13.20 -11.02 -6.80
CA THR A 90 -13.06 -12.26 -7.58
C THR A 90 -13.56 -12.05 -9.02
N GLY A 91 -14.68 -11.34 -9.19
CA GLY A 91 -15.18 -10.95 -10.52
C GLY A 91 -14.17 -10.07 -11.26
N LEU A 92 -13.63 -9.05 -10.58
CA LEU A 92 -12.62 -8.15 -11.15
C LEU A 92 -11.32 -8.86 -11.51
N ALA A 93 -10.84 -9.79 -10.67
CA ALA A 93 -9.65 -10.58 -10.96
C ALA A 93 -9.86 -11.54 -12.14
N LYS A 94 -11.08 -12.04 -12.36
CA LYS A 94 -11.42 -12.83 -13.57
C LYS A 94 -11.40 -11.97 -14.83
N GLU A 95 -11.96 -10.76 -14.77
CA GLU A 95 -11.98 -9.84 -15.92
C GLU A 95 -10.59 -9.25 -16.21
N ARG A 96 -9.82 -8.93 -15.16
CA ARG A 96 -8.58 -8.13 -15.23
C ARG A 96 -7.43 -8.80 -14.49
N GLY A 97 -7.33 -10.12 -14.62
CA GLY A 97 -6.32 -10.93 -13.93
C GLY A 97 -4.87 -10.63 -14.28
N HIS A 98 -4.62 -9.77 -15.28
CA HIS A 98 -3.29 -9.25 -15.62
C HIS A 98 -2.85 -8.08 -14.73
N ARG A 99 -3.72 -7.54 -13.87
CA ARG A 99 -3.42 -6.40 -12.98
C ARG A 99 -4.23 -6.34 -11.68
N ILE A 100 -5.13 -7.29 -11.41
CA ILE A 100 -5.91 -7.37 -10.18
C ILE A 100 -5.80 -8.78 -9.61
N ALA A 101 -5.41 -8.90 -8.34
CA ALA A 101 -5.30 -10.17 -7.64
C ALA A 101 -5.74 -10.06 -6.19
N ILE A 102 -6.32 -11.15 -5.71
CA ILE A 102 -6.58 -11.37 -4.29
C ILE A 102 -5.46 -12.29 -3.77
N LEU A 103 -4.72 -11.84 -2.76
CA LEU A 103 -3.71 -12.66 -2.10
C LEU A 103 -4.30 -13.36 -0.88
N PRO A 104 -3.87 -14.59 -0.56
CA PRO A 104 -4.26 -15.26 0.67
C PRO A 104 -3.94 -14.44 1.93
N ASN A 105 -4.76 -14.58 2.97
CA ASN A 105 -4.52 -13.95 4.28
C ASN A 105 -3.57 -14.81 5.14
N ASP A 106 -2.32 -14.94 4.69
CA ASP A 106 -1.24 -15.60 5.41
C ASP A 106 0.02 -14.72 5.48
N ASP A 107 0.92 -15.06 6.41
CA ASP A 107 2.13 -14.27 6.70
C ASP A 107 3.05 -14.10 5.48
N ASP A 108 3.15 -15.12 4.60
CA ASP A 108 3.99 -15.05 3.40
C ASP A 108 3.42 -14.06 2.39
N SER A 109 2.12 -14.20 2.12
CA SER A 109 1.36 -13.37 1.17
C SER A 109 1.30 -11.91 1.63
N ILE A 110 1.11 -11.66 2.93
CA ILE A 110 1.12 -10.30 3.51
C ILE A 110 2.49 -9.65 3.32
N ARG A 111 3.59 -10.33 3.68
CA ARG A 111 4.95 -9.76 3.55
C ARG A 111 5.31 -9.48 2.10
N LYS A 112 4.95 -10.39 1.17
CA LYS A 112 5.12 -10.18 -0.27
C LYS A 112 4.31 -9.00 -0.78
N MET A 113 3.04 -8.86 -0.38
CA MET A 113 2.21 -7.71 -0.73
C MET A 113 2.88 -6.40 -0.29
N LEU A 114 3.29 -6.31 0.97
CA LEU A 114 3.90 -5.10 1.52
C LEU A 114 5.25 -4.76 0.85
N ALA A 115 6.05 -5.76 0.51
CA ALA A 115 7.31 -5.56 -0.19
C ALA A 115 7.13 -5.16 -1.67
N ALA A 116 6.03 -5.57 -2.31
CA ALA A 116 5.76 -5.27 -3.71
C ALA A 116 4.95 -3.98 -3.94
N SER A 117 4.15 -3.56 -2.95
CA SER A 117 3.19 -2.46 -3.10
C SER A 117 3.85 -1.10 -2.92
N ASP A 118 3.43 -0.11 -3.71
CA ASP A 118 3.86 1.27 -3.57
C ASP A 118 2.90 2.06 -2.69
N ILE A 119 1.60 1.86 -2.89
CA ILE A 119 0.53 2.61 -2.24
C ILE A 119 -0.33 1.66 -1.41
N ALA A 120 -0.66 2.05 -0.17
CA ALA A 120 -1.68 1.38 0.64
C ALA A 120 -2.92 2.28 0.69
N LEU A 121 -4.05 1.80 0.19
CA LEU A 121 -5.30 2.57 0.19
C LEU A 121 -6.15 2.21 1.41
N PHE A 122 -6.35 3.20 2.27
CA PHE A 122 -7.26 3.14 3.41
C PHE A 122 -8.47 4.03 3.11
N LEU A 123 -9.68 3.51 3.32
CA LEU A 123 -10.92 4.24 3.03
C LEU A 123 -11.59 4.81 4.29
N THR A 124 -11.09 4.44 5.46
CA THR A 124 -11.46 4.92 6.79
C THR A 124 -10.19 5.27 7.57
N ASP A 125 -10.32 6.03 8.67
CA ASP A 125 -9.18 6.41 9.55
C ASP A 125 -8.33 5.18 9.95
N PRO A 126 -7.08 5.08 9.45
CA PRO A 126 -6.23 3.93 9.74
C PRO A 126 -5.42 4.05 11.02
N CYS A 127 -5.59 5.11 11.82
CA CYS A 127 -4.72 5.41 12.97
C CYS A 127 -4.63 4.25 13.99
N ALA A 128 -5.70 3.47 14.15
CA ALA A 128 -5.75 2.33 15.07
C ALA A 128 -5.43 0.98 14.39
N LEU A 129 -5.17 0.97 13.07
CA LEU A 129 -4.91 -0.25 12.31
C LEU A 129 -3.43 -0.61 12.37
N PRO A 130 -3.05 -1.81 12.84
CA PRO A 130 -1.66 -2.26 12.86
C PRO A 130 -1.05 -2.35 11.44
N GLU A 131 -1.89 -2.54 10.42
CA GLU A 131 -1.50 -2.53 9.02
C GLU A 131 -0.87 -1.20 8.60
N LEU A 132 -1.25 -0.07 9.21
CA LEU A 132 -0.67 1.24 8.89
C LEU A 132 0.82 1.30 9.21
N THR A 133 1.19 0.96 10.44
CA THR A 133 2.58 0.93 10.89
C THR A 133 3.39 -0.04 10.04
N THR A 134 2.82 -1.19 9.70
CA THR A 134 3.51 -2.21 8.88
C THR A 134 3.70 -1.72 7.44
N CYS A 135 2.74 -0.99 6.86
CA CYS A 135 2.90 -0.36 5.55
C CYS A 135 4.08 0.62 5.56
N LEU A 136 4.14 1.51 6.56
CA LEU A 136 5.23 2.47 6.71
C LEU A 136 6.60 1.79 6.88
N GLN A 137 6.69 0.72 7.69
CA GLN A 137 7.93 -0.08 7.86
C GLN A 137 8.45 -0.65 6.53
N TYR A 138 7.55 -0.99 5.61
CA TYR A 138 7.89 -1.52 4.28
C TYR A 138 8.06 -0.43 3.23
N GLY A 139 7.91 0.85 3.58
CA GLY A 139 7.92 1.96 2.62
C GLY A 139 6.76 1.86 1.62
N VAL A 140 5.60 1.37 2.06
CA VAL A 140 4.33 1.48 1.33
C VAL A 140 3.67 2.79 1.77
N VAL A 141 3.43 3.69 0.84
CA VAL A 141 2.93 5.05 1.12
C VAL A 141 1.41 5.01 1.33
N PRO A 142 0.88 5.43 2.48
CA PRO A 142 -0.56 5.45 2.72
C PRO A 142 -1.25 6.55 1.90
N VAL A 143 -2.38 6.20 1.29
CA VAL A 143 -3.44 7.13 0.88
C VAL A 143 -4.61 6.90 1.82
N ALA A 144 -5.00 7.92 2.58
CA ALA A 144 -5.96 7.75 3.67
C ALA A 144 -6.80 9.02 3.90
N PRO A 145 -7.89 8.93 4.67
CA PRO A 145 -8.48 10.07 5.36
C PRO A 145 -7.50 10.70 6.35
N GLU A 146 -7.93 11.72 7.09
CA GLU A 146 -7.10 12.34 8.12
C GLU A 146 -6.71 11.32 9.21
N CYS A 147 -5.42 11.27 9.55
CA CYS A 147 -4.86 10.35 10.55
C CYS A 147 -3.70 11.02 11.27
N LYS A 148 -3.73 11.04 12.61
CA LYS A 148 -2.75 11.76 13.44
C LYS A 148 -1.31 11.27 13.30
N GLY A 149 -1.12 10.00 12.94
CA GLY A 149 0.21 9.42 12.73
C GLY A 149 0.80 9.70 11.35
N LEU A 150 0.07 10.39 10.48
CA LEU A 150 0.48 10.66 9.10
C LEU A 150 0.62 12.16 8.85
N GLU A 151 1.55 12.51 7.99
CA GLU A 151 1.77 13.87 7.50
C GLU A 151 1.57 13.88 5.99
N ASP A 152 0.66 14.74 5.51
CA ASP A 152 0.39 14.88 4.08
C ASP A 152 1.63 15.39 3.35
N TYR A 153 1.96 14.77 2.22
CA TYR A 153 3.15 15.12 1.47
C TYR A 153 3.08 16.55 0.91
N ASN A 154 4.07 17.37 1.29
CA ASN A 154 4.27 18.71 0.78
C ASN A 154 5.47 18.76 -0.17
N PRO A 155 5.27 18.90 -1.49
CA PRO A 155 6.37 18.91 -2.46
C PRO A 155 7.29 20.14 -2.36
N VAL A 156 6.84 21.24 -1.74
CA VAL A 156 7.68 22.44 -1.57
C VAL A 156 8.68 22.25 -0.43
N GLN A 157 8.26 21.58 0.64
CA GLN A 157 9.11 21.30 1.81
C GLN A 157 9.81 19.95 1.69
N GLU A 158 9.40 19.12 0.72
CA GLU A 158 9.80 17.71 0.58
C GLU A 158 9.52 16.88 1.84
N THR A 159 8.54 17.28 2.66
CA THR A 159 8.15 16.61 3.91
C THR A 159 6.83 15.84 3.77
N GLY A 160 6.55 14.98 4.75
CA GLY A 160 5.37 14.11 4.77
C GLY A 160 5.66 12.67 4.37
N ASN A 161 4.75 11.78 4.75
CA ASN A 161 4.87 10.33 4.61
C ASN A 161 3.62 9.67 4.01
N ALA A 162 2.60 10.45 3.65
CA ALA A 162 1.33 9.96 3.13
C ALA A 162 0.65 10.97 2.18
N PHE A 163 -0.47 10.56 1.60
CA PHE A 163 -1.40 11.45 0.88
C PHE A 163 -2.75 11.44 1.59
N LEU A 164 -3.13 12.56 2.19
CA LEU A 164 -4.33 12.67 3.02
C LEU A 164 -5.48 13.37 2.27
N ALA A 165 -6.67 12.78 2.36
CA ALA A 165 -7.88 13.30 1.75
C ALA A 165 -8.57 14.40 2.59
N GLY A 166 -8.21 14.54 3.86
CA GLY A 166 -8.86 15.44 4.82
C GLY A 166 -10.25 15.00 5.31
N ALA A 167 -11.02 14.26 4.51
CA ALA A 167 -12.28 13.65 4.93
C ALA A 167 -12.58 12.34 4.17
N GLU A 168 -13.42 11.50 4.77
CA GLU A 168 -13.89 10.20 4.24
C GLU A 168 -14.95 10.37 3.15
N THR A 169 -14.58 10.98 2.03
CA THR A 169 -15.47 11.08 0.86
C THR A 169 -14.82 10.44 -0.36
N PRO A 170 -15.61 9.80 -1.25
CA PRO A 170 -15.06 9.18 -2.46
C PRO A 170 -14.19 10.15 -3.26
N TRP A 171 -14.66 11.37 -3.52
CA TRP A 171 -13.94 12.31 -4.37
C TRP A 171 -12.63 12.83 -3.76
N LEU A 172 -12.60 13.06 -2.44
CA LEU A 172 -11.37 13.51 -1.77
C LEU A 172 -10.33 12.39 -1.68
N ILE A 173 -10.76 11.16 -1.38
CA ILE A 173 -9.87 10.00 -1.38
C ILE A 173 -9.35 9.74 -2.80
N PHE A 174 -10.20 9.85 -3.83
CA PHE A 174 -9.76 9.74 -5.21
C PHE A 174 -8.75 10.83 -5.58
N ALA A 175 -8.97 12.08 -5.16
CA ALA A 175 -8.03 13.18 -5.39
C ALA A 175 -6.67 12.93 -4.71
N ALA A 176 -6.66 12.44 -3.46
CA ALA A 176 -5.44 12.04 -2.76
C ALA A 176 -4.72 10.90 -3.47
N LEU A 177 -5.46 9.90 -3.98
CA LEU A 177 -4.89 8.82 -4.77
C LEU A 177 -4.28 9.33 -6.09
N VAL A 178 -4.96 10.22 -6.82
CA VAL A 178 -4.43 10.82 -8.05
C VAL A 178 -3.14 11.59 -7.75
N ARG A 179 -3.10 12.37 -6.66
CA ARG A 179 -1.86 13.02 -6.21
C ARG A 179 -0.73 12.00 -6.00
N ALA A 180 -1.01 10.89 -5.30
CA ALA A 180 -0.02 9.83 -5.07
C ALA A 180 0.49 9.23 -6.39
N LEU A 181 -0.41 8.92 -7.32
CA LEU A 181 -0.08 8.34 -8.63
C LEU A 181 0.72 9.29 -9.51
N GLU A 182 0.44 10.59 -9.47
CA GLU A 182 1.21 11.60 -10.20
C GLU A 182 2.59 11.79 -9.58
N THR A 183 2.70 11.85 -8.25
CA THR A 183 3.99 11.93 -7.55
C THR A 183 4.84 10.68 -7.74
N PHE A 184 4.23 9.49 -7.86
CA PHE A 184 4.94 8.22 -8.13
C PHE A 184 5.80 8.27 -9.40
N LYS A 185 5.43 9.11 -10.38
CA LYS A 185 6.20 9.31 -11.61
C LYS A 185 7.54 10.01 -11.39
N PHE A 186 7.78 10.57 -10.19
CA PHE A 186 8.99 11.26 -9.79
C PHE A 186 9.74 10.43 -8.73
N PRO A 187 10.73 9.60 -9.13
CA PRO A 187 11.35 8.64 -8.22
C PRO A 187 12.12 9.28 -7.06
N PHE A 188 12.58 10.52 -7.20
CA PHE A 188 13.27 11.22 -6.11
C PHE A 188 12.28 11.53 -4.99
N ASP A 189 11.20 12.24 -5.31
CA ASP A 189 10.11 12.59 -4.39
C ASP A 189 9.51 11.36 -3.74
N TRP A 190 9.20 10.34 -4.55
CA TRP A 190 8.63 9.10 -4.04
C TRP A 190 9.52 8.42 -2.99
N ARG A 191 10.83 8.33 -3.25
CA ARG A 191 11.78 7.74 -2.30
C ARG A 191 11.90 8.57 -1.03
N THR A 192 11.78 9.88 -1.11
CA THR A 192 11.77 10.76 0.07
C THR A 192 10.58 10.45 0.97
N ILE A 193 9.37 10.34 0.39
CA ILE A 193 8.14 9.97 1.12
C ILE A 193 8.30 8.61 1.79
N GLN A 194 8.79 7.60 1.05
CA GLN A 194 9.01 6.26 1.57
C GLN A 194 10.00 6.26 2.74
N ARG A 195 11.11 7.00 2.63
CA ARG A 195 12.10 7.11 3.71
C ARG A 195 11.52 7.76 4.95
N HIS A 196 10.79 8.86 4.82
CA HIS A 196 10.12 9.50 5.95
C HIS A 196 9.13 8.56 6.65
N GLY A 197 8.35 7.79 5.88
CA GLY A 197 7.48 6.76 6.44
C GLY A 197 8.25 5.71 7.22
N MET A 198 9.29 5.12 6.62
CA MET A 198 10.11 4.09 7.28
C MET A 198 10.82 4.59 8.54
N GLU A 199 11.27 5.85 8.55
CA GLU A 199 11.98 6.47 9.69
C GLU A 199 11.04 6.94 10.80
N SER A 200 9.77 7.24 10.48
CA SER A 200 8.75 7.61 11.47
C SER A 200 8.32 6.44 12.36
N VAL A 201 8.55 5.19 11.92
CA VAL A 201 8.27 4.03 12.75
C VAL A 201 9.44 3.78 13.67
N HIS A 202 9.33 4.22 14.92
CA HIS A 202 10.33 3.91 15.93
C HIS A 202 10.40 2.41 16.20
N GLU A 203 11.62 1.85 16.21
CA GLU A 203 11.86 0.54 16.80
C GLU A 203 11.47 0.64 18.28
N GLU A 204 10.40 -0.04 18.70
CA GLU A 204 10.23 -0.36 20.11
C GLU A 204 11.49 -1.13 20.53
N LYS A 205 12.37 -0.46 21.29
CA LYS A 205 13.49 -1.14 21.92
C LYS A 205 12.92 -2.29 22.74
N PRO A 206 13.50 -3.51 22.67
CA PRO A 206 13.08 -4.56 23.58
C PRO A 206 13.25 -4.03 25.00
N VAL A 207 12.19 -4.14 25.80
CA VAL A 207 12.26 -3.90 27.23
C VAL A 207 13.22 -4.96 27.77
N GLU A 208 14.44 -4.55 28.11
CA GLU A 208 15.38 -5.40 28.83
C GLU A 208 14.75 -5.74 30.18
N GLY A 209 14.42 -7.02 30.36
CA GLY A 209 14.05 -7.64 31.62
C GLY A 209 15.15 -8.53 32.13
#